data_AF-W6JH11-F1
#
_entry.id   AF-W6JH11-F1
#
_cell.length_a   1.000
_cell.length_b   1.000
_cell.length_c   1.000
_cell.angle_alpha   90.00
_cell.angle_beta   90.00
_cell.angle_gamma   90.00
#
_symmetry.space_group_name_H-M   'P 1'
#
loop_
_entity.id
_entity.type
_entity.pdbx_description
1 polymer ?
#
loop_
_entity_poly.entity_id
_entity_poly.type
_entity_poly.pdbx_seq_one_letter_code
_entity_poly.pdbx_strand_id
1 'polypeptide(L)'
;MEDAISAYKKLSSGVKGKGYSLYELSRWERFCDSGNGMDERDWQFIEKEKGETGSIPSDLVGQCNPPQHTYQDYLTAWTQFCTSQKMTNEQRKIVRSSTRPFTVVNPCKAIK
;
A
#
# COMPACT_ATOMS: atom_id res chain seq x y z
N MET A 1 18.76 37.79 -14.74
CA MET A 1 19.16 36.90 -13.64
C MET A 1 17.88 36.26 -13.15
N GLU A 2 17.61 35.00 -13.51
CA GLU A 2 16.38 34.33 -13.06
C GLU A 2 16.49 34.07 -11.55
N ASP A 3 15.54 34.59 -10.77
CA ASP A 3 15.50 34.41 -9.32
C ASP A 3 15.28 32.93 -8.95
N ALA A 4 16.02 32.45 -7.95
CA ALA A 4 15.93 31.08 -7.44
C ALA A 4 14.49 30.68 -7.03
N ILE A 5 13.66 31.66 -6.64
CA ILE A 5 12.23 31.48 -6.32
C ILE A 5 11.43 31.10 -7.57
N SER A 6 11.77 31.65 -8.73
CA SER A 6 11.13 31.33 -10.02
C SER A 6 11.55 29.94 -10.51
N ALA A 7 12.81 29.58 -10.31
CA ALA A 7 13.32 28.23 -10.59
C ALA A 7 12.65 27.16 -9.71
N TYR A 8 12.48 27.42 -8.40
CA TYR A 8 11.77 26.54 -7.48
C TYR A 8 10.30 26.36 -7.86
N LYS A 9 9.59 27.46 -8.20
CA LYS A 9 8.20 27.38 -8.67
C LYS A 9 8.07 26.58 -9.97
N LYS A 10 9.02 26.71 -10.91
CA LYS A 10 9.03 25.93 -12.14
C LYS A 10 9.25 24.44 -11.86
N LEU A 11 10.17 24.09 -10.96
CA LEU A 11 10.40 22.71 -10.50
C LEU A 11 9.16 22.11 -9.80
N SER A 12 8.51 22.85 -8.91
CA SER A 12 7.29 22.38 -8.23
C SER A 12 6.09 22.28 -9.18
N SER A 13 6.05 23.07 -10.25
CA SER A 13 4.98 23.04 -11.25
C SER A 13 5.15 21.94 -12.32
N GLY A 14 6.35 21.32 -12.40
CA GLY A 14 6.69 20.30 -13.40
C GLY A 14 6.44 18.85 -12.95
N VAL A 15 6.37 18.60 -11.63
CA VAL A 15 6.08 17.28 -11.08
C VAL A 15 4.63 17.27 -10.61
N LYS A 16 3.71 16.91 -11.51
CA LYS A 16 2.28 16.78 -11.20
C LYS A 16 2.02 15.50 -10.39
N GLY A 17 2.37 15.52 -9.10
CA GLY A 17 2.05 14.47 -8.14
C GLY A 17 1.45 15.06 -6.88
N LYS A 18 0.58 14.31 -6.20
CA LYS A 18 0.06 14.69 -4.89
C LYS A 18 1.20 14.71 -3.87
N GLY A 19 1.26 15.75 -3.04
CA GLY A 19 2.25 15.85 -1.98
C GLY A 19 1.84 14.98 -0.79
N TYR A 20 2.67 13.98 -0.47
CA TYR A 20 2.46 13.07 0.66
C TYR A 20 3.45 13.35 1.78
N SER A 21 3.02 13.18 3.03
CA SER A 21 3.93 13.14 4.18
C SER A 21 4.87 11.93 4.09
N LEU A 22 5.99 11.96 4.82
CA LEU A 22 6.93 10.81 4.90
C LEU A 22 6.22 9.50 5.29
N TYR A 23 5.22 9.60 6.16
CA TYR A 23 4.45 8.44 6.59
C TYR A 23 3.59 7.88 5.44
N GLU A 24 2.91 8.73 4.68
CA GLU A 24 2.09 8.33 3.53
C GLU A 24 2.94 7.80 2.36
N LEU A 25 4.12 8.39 2.13
CA LEU A 25 5.10 7.87 1.17
C LEU A 25 5.50 6.43 1.52
N SER A 26 5.76 6.13 2.80
CA SER A 26 6.09 4.76 3.21
C SER A 26 4.98 3.73 2.89
N ARG A 27 3.72 4.18 2.84
CA ARG A 27 2.58 3.31 2.47
C ARG A 27 2.61 2.98 0.98
N TRP A 28 2.90 3.99 0.15
CA TRP A 28 3.13 3.79 -1.27
C TRP A 28 4.35 2.92 -1.54
N GLU A 29 5.44 3.07 -0.80
CA GLU A 29 6.62 2.21 -0.91
C GLU A 29 6.27 0.74 -0.65
N ARG A 30 5.53 0.43 0.43
CA ARG A 30 5.06 -0.94 0.71
C ARG A 30 4.14 -1.48 -0.39
N PHE A 31 3.22 -0.65 -0.88
CA PHE A 31 2.35 -1.02 -2.01
C PHE A 31 3.16 -1.30 -3.27
N CYS A 32 4.14 -0.46 -3.58
CA CYS A 32 5.00 -0.59 -4.75
C CYS A 32 6.06 -1.69 -4.61
N ASP A 33 6.29 -2.22 -3.41
CA ASP A 33 7.07 -3.44 -3.16
C ASP A 33 6.18 -4.69 -3.09
N SER A 34 5.32 -4.88 -4.09
CA SER A 34 4.39 -6.03 -4.19
C SER A 34 3.43 -6.21 -3.02
N GLY A 35 3.21 -5.14 -2.22
CA GLY A 35 2.42 -5.18 -1.00
C GLY A 35 3.13 -5.79 0.21
N ASN A 36 4.46 -5.92 0.18
CA ASN A 36 5.22 -6.47 1.29
C ASN A 36 5.09 -5.59 2.54
N GLY A 37 4.77 -6.23 3.66
CA GLY A 37 4.58 -5.59 4.96
C GLY A 37 3.32 -4.74 5.07
N MET A 38 2.49 -4.62 4.02
CA MET A 38 1.27 -3.82 4.08
C MET A 38 0.36 -4.30 5.20
N ASP A 39 -0.17 -3.34 5.95
CA ASP A 39 -1.24 -3.55 6.92
C ASP A 39 -2.59 -3.06 6.39
N GLU A 40 -3.63 -3.23 7.21
CA GLU A 40 -4.98 -2.80 6.85
C GLU A 40 -5.10 -1.29 6.62
N ARG A 41 -4.35 -0.47 7.35
CA ARG A 41 -4.38 0.99 7.19
C ARG A 41 -3.71 1.40 5.88
N ASP A 42 -2.65 0.71 5.49
CA ASP A 42 -2.00 0.91 4.19
C ASP A 42 -3.00 0.64 3.06
N TRP A 43 -3.69 -0.50 3.12
CA TRP A 43 -4.74 -0.82 2.15
C TRP A 43 -5.84 0.23 2.11
N GLN A 44 -6.38 0.65 3.26
CA GLN A 44 -7.42 1.68 3.33
C GLN A 44 -6.96 3.01 2.69
N PHE A 45 -5.70 3.38 2.91
CA PHE A 45 -5.12 4.56 2.28
C PHE A 45 -4.99 4.39 0.77
N ILE A 46 -4.45 3.28 0.28
CA ILE A 46 -4.32 3.04 -1.15
C ILE A 46 -5.68 2.98 -1.83
N GLU A 47 -6.68 2.32 -1.24
CA GLU A 47 -8.05 2.27 -1.78
C GLU A 47 -8.68 3.66 -1.90
N LYS A 48 -8.41 4.54 -0.93
CA LYS A 48 -8.86 5.93 -0.96
C LYS A 48 -8.14 6.75 -2.03
N GLU A 49 -6.84 6.55 -2.19
CA GLU A 49 -5.98 7.39 -3.03
C GLU A 49 -5.94 6.94 -4.50
N LYS A 50 -5.98 5.63 -4.79
CA LYS A 50 -5.83 5.08 -6.14
C LYS A 50 -6.94 5.52 -7.13
N GLY A 51 -8.05 6.05 -6.63
CA GLY A 51 -9.12 6.64 -7.44
C GLY A 51 -8.75 7.98 -8.08
N GLU A 52 -7.64 8.59 -7.66
CA GLU A 52 -7.16 9.88 -8.18
C GLU A 52 -6.06 9.69 -9.24
N THR A 53 -6.16 10.41 -10.36
CA THR A 53 -5.11 10.45 -11.40
C THR A 53 -3.83 11.05 -10.82
N GLY A 54 -2.70 10.32 -10.92
CA GLY A 54 -1.41 10.79 -10.41
C GLY A 54 -1.23 10.60 -8.89
N SER A 55 -1.97 9.67 -8.30
CA SER A 55 -1.90 9.30 -6.88
C SER A 55 -0.61 8.58 -6.50
N ILE A 56 0.02 7.83 -7.41
CA ILE A 56 1.34 7.25 -7.16
C ILE A 56 2.38 8.39 -7.13
N PRO A 57 3.20 8.52 -6.07
CA PRO A 57 4.30 9.48 -6.01
C PRO A 57 5.20 9.39 -7.24
N SER A 58 5.62 10.53 -7.78
CA SER A 58 6.43 10.60 -9.01
C SER A 58 7.64 9.70 -9.00
N ASP A 59 8.29 9.60 -7.84
CA ASP A 59 9.53 8.87 -7.64
C ASP A 59 9.32 7.35 -7.74
N LEU A 60 8.07 6.89 -7.60
CA LEU A 60 7.68 5.49 -7.66
C LEU A 60 7.05 5.09 -9.00
N VAL A 61 6.55 6.02 -9.82
CA VAL A 61 5.78 5.70 -11.05
C VAL A 61 6.51 4.73 -12.01
N GLY A 62 7.84 4.79 -12.09
CA GLY A 62 8.64 3.89 -12.93
C GLY A 62 9.16 2.61 -12.26
N GLN A 63 9.00 2.49 -10.95
CA GLN A 63 9.56 1.41 -10.13
C GLN A 63 8.48 0.65 -9.33
N CYS A 64 7.25 1.13 -9.40
CA CYS A 64 6.15 0.59 -8.62
C CYS A 64 5.71 -0.77 -9.18
N ASN A 65 5.89 -1.81 -8.37
CA ASN A 65 5.35 -3.13 -8.62
C ASN A 65 4.19 -3.39 -7.65
N PRO A 66 2.94 -3.08 -8.03
CA PRO A 66 1.80 -3.24 -7.13
C PRO A 66 1.52 -4.72 -6.81
N PRO A 67 0.90 -5.02 -5.65
CA PRO A 67 0.43 -6.35 -5.32
C PRO A 67 -0.52 -6.89 -6.39
N GLN A 68 -0.39 -8.17 -6.71
CA GLN A 68 -1.28 -8.91 -7.62
C GLN A 68 -2.58 -9.39 -6.94
N HIS A 69 -2.92 -8.83 -5.78
CA HIS A 69 -4.10 -9.17 -4.99
C HIS A 69 -4.76 -7.89 -4.49
N THR A 70 -6.04 -7.96 -4.17
CA THR A 70 -6.83 -6.82 -3.70
C THR A 70 -6.84 -6.72 -2.18
N TYR A 71 -7.35 -5.60 -1.65
CA TYR A 71 -7.64 -5.46 -0.23
C TYR A 71 -8.59 -6.57 0.27
N GLN A 72 -9.59 -6.95 -0.53
CA GLN A 72 -10.52 -8.02 -0.17
C GLN A 72 -9.83 -9.40 -0.11
N ASP A 73 -8.90 -9.68 -1.04
CA ASP A 73 -8.12 -10.92 -1.01
C ASP A 73 -7.24 -10.99 0.24
N TYR A 74 -6.64 -9.86 0.63
CA TYR A 74 -5.90 -9.71 1.88
C TYR A 74 -6.77 -10.03 3.11
N LEU A 75 -7.97 -9.43 3.21
CA LEU A 75 -8.89 -9.69 4.31
C LEU A 75 -9.34 -11.16 4.34
N THR A 76 -9.66 -11.72 3.18
CA THR A 76 -10.06 -13.13 3.05
C THR A 76 -8.94 -14.06 3.46
N ALA A 77 -7.71 -13.84 3.00
CA ALA A 77 -6.55 -14.68 3.33
C ALA A 77 -6.29 -14.72 4.84
N TRP A 78 -6.33 -13.56 5.51
CA TRP A 78 -6.18 -13.49 6.96
C TRP A 78 -7.35 -14.12 7.71
N THR A 79 -8.59 -13.94 7.24
CA THR A 79 -9.77 -14.58 7.84
C THR A 79 -9.67 -16.10 7.77
N GLN A 80 -9.26 -16.64 6.62
CA GLN A 80 -9.05 -18.07 6.40
C GLN A 80 -7.95 -18.62 7.32
N PHE A 81 -6.82 -17.92 7.43
CA PHE A 81 -5.73 -18.27 8.33
C PHE A 81 -6.19 -18.31 9.80
N CYS A 82 -6.89 -17.27 10.24
CA CYS A 82 -7.32 -17.13 11.63
C CYS A 82 -8.46 -18.07 12.03
N THR A 83 -9.23 -18.57 11.08
CA THR A 83 -10.32 -19.54 11.31
C THR A 83 -9.91 -20.99 11.06
N SER A 84 -8.61 -21.25 10.84
CA SER A 84 -8.05 -22.58 10.56
C SER A 84 -8.71 -23.30 9.36
N GLN A 85 -9.16 -22.53 8.38
CA GLN A 85 -9.72 -23.07 7.15
C GLN A 85 -8.63 -23.41 6.13
N LYS A 86 -8.97 -24.24 5.14
CA LYS A 86 -8.03 -24.67 4.10
C LYS A 86 -7.66 -23.49 3.19
N MET A 87 -6.41 -23.05 3.29
CA MET A 87 -5.89 -21.96 2.46
C MET A 87 -5.34 -22.44 1.09
N THR A 88 -5.42 -21.58 0.08
CA THR A 88 -4.68 -21.72 -1.18
C THR A 88 -3.21 -21.29 -1.01
N ASN A 89 -2.36 -21.54 -2.01
CA ASN A 89 -0.97 -21.11 -1.98
C ASN A 89 -0.84 -19.58 -2.03
N GLU A 90 -1.73 -18.92 -2.77
CA GLU A 90 -1.81 -17.46 -2.91
C GLU A 90 -2.17 -16.84 -1.57
N GLN A 91 -3.20 -17.36 -0.89
CA GLN A 91 -3.58 -16.88 0.44
C GLN A 91 -2.45 -17.04 1.46
N ARG A 92 -1.72 -18.17 1.43
CA ARG A 92 -0.54 -18.37 2.30
C ARG A 92 0.55 -17.35 1.98
N LYS A 93 0.77 -17.02 0.71
CA LYS A 93 1.74 -16.00 0.30
C LYS A 93 1.36 -14.65 0.87
N ILE A 94 0.09 -14.24 0.72
CA ILE A 94 -0.43 -12.98 1.25
C ILE A 94 -0.22 -12.88 2.77
N VAL A 95 -0.59 -13.90 3.54
CA VAL A 95 -0.42 -13.90 5.00
C VAL A 95 1.06 -13.84 5.41
N ARG A 96 1.95 -14.48 4.66
CA ARG A 96 3.41 -14.45 4.93
C ARG A 96 4.06 -13.12 4.60
N SER A 97 3.54 -12.40 3.60
CA SER A 97 4.13 -11.15 3.12
C SER A 97 3.45 -9.90 3.67
N SER A 98 2.40 -10.01 4.49
CA SER A 98 1.64 -8.86 4.99
C SER A 98 1.49 -8.89 6.52
N THR A 99 0.92 -7.82 7.06
CA THR A 99 0.64 -7.68 8.49
C THR A 99 -0.81 -8.05 8.78
N ARG A 100 -1.09 -8.62 9.95
CA ARG A 100 -2.45 -9.02 10.35
C ARG A 100 -3.41 -7.82 10.41
N PRO A 101 -4.63 -7.90 9.83
CA PRO A 101 -5.62 -6.82 9.95
C PRO A 101 -6.07 -6.63 11.39
N PHE A 102 -6.37 -5.38 11.75
CA PHE A 102 -6.71 -5.01 13.12
C PHE A 102 -8.22 -5.06 13.38
N THR A 103 -9.07 -4.90 12.35
CA THR A 103 -10.53 -4.88 12.52
C THR A 103 -11.21 -6.22 12.26
N VAL A 104 -10.80 -6.95 11.21
CA VAL A 104 -11.58 -8.08 10.67
C VAL A 104 -11.33 -9.39 11.41
N VAL A 105 -10.10 -9.62 11.87
CA VAL A 105 -9.68 -10.92 12.40
C VAL A 105 -9.40 -10.86 13.90
N ASN A 106 -10.20 -10.12 14.67
CA ASN A 106 -10.10 -10.12 16.13
C ASN A 106 -11.23 -10.97 16.74
N PRO A 107 -10.99 -12.05 17.50
CA PRO A 107 -9.69 -12.60 17.95
C PRO A 107 -9.19 -13.73 17.04
N CYS A 108 -8.21 -13.43 16.20
CA CYS A 108 -7.37 -14.42 15.54
C CYS A 108 -6.53 -15.10 16.61
N LYS A 109 -6.93 -16.30 17.02
CA LYS A 109 -6.07 -17.15 17.85
C LYS A 109 -4.82 -17.42 17.04
N ALA A 110 -3.68 -16.90 17.51
CA ALA A 110 -2.39 -17.34 17.00
C ALA A 110 -2.39 -18.87 17.13
N ILE A 111 -2.23 -19.57 16.01
CA ILE A 111 -2.08 -21.02 16.01
C ILE A 111 -0.77 -21.26 16.78
N LYS A 112 -0.87 -21.86 17.98
CA LYS A 112 0.27 -22.26 18.80
C LYS A 112 1.00 -23.44 18.19
#